data_AF-A0AAW2WTH2-F1
#
_entry.id   AF-A0AAW2WTH2-F1
#
_cell.length_a   1.000
_cell.length_b   1.000
_cell.length_c   1.000
_cell.angle_alpha   90.00
_cell.angle_beta   90.00
_cell.angle_gamma   90.00
#
_symmetry.space_group_name_H-M   'P 1'
#
loop_
_entity.id
_entity.type
_entity.pdbx_description
1 polymer ?
#
loop_
_entity_poly.entity_id
_entity_poly.type
_entity_poly.pdbx_seq_one_letter_code
_entity_poly.pdbx_strand_id
1 'polypeptide(L)'
;MSDIDSDKWLEAMKSEMDSMGSNQVWTLVDPPKGVRPVGCKWVYKRKLGADGEVTAFKARLVAKGYTQRPGNDYDPCVYKKISGSSVLYLVLYINDILLIGNDAKMLGDIKEWLSTQFSMKDMSEASYILGIKIYRDRFRRMLGLTQSSYIEKVLKRFKMDNSKRGLLPMRHGVKLSKK
;
A
#
# COMPACT_ATOMS: atom_id res chain seq x y z
N MET A 1 13.44 12.26 -36.97
CA MET A 1 12.96 13.49 -36.31
C MET A 1 14.15 14.12 -35.60
N SER A 2 14.94 14.94 -36.30
CA SER A 2 15.96 15.80 -35.69
C SER A 2 15.26 17.09 -35.27
N ASP A 3 14.65 17.06 -34.09
CA ASP A 3 14.04 18.24 -33.48
C ASP A 3 15.16 19.17 -32.98
N ILE A 4 15.05 20.48 -33.22
CA ILE A 4 16.12 21.46 -32.92
C ILE A 4 16.42 21.54 -31.41
N ASP A 5 15.47 21.06 -30.61
CA ASP A 5 15.54 20.98 -29.15
C ASP A 5 16.02 19.61 -28.64
N SER A 6 16.43 18.68 -29.52
CA SER A 6 16.86 17.32 -29.15
C SER A 6 17.96 17.33 -28.09
N ASP A 7 18.96 18.21 -28.23
CA ASP A 7 20.07 18.33 -27.29
C ASP A 7 19.60 18.80 -25.90
N LYS A 8 18.65 19.74 -25.86
CA LYS A 8 18.05 20.25 -24.61
C LYS A 8 17.24 19.17 -23.89
N TRP A 9 16.55 18.30 -24.63
CA TRP A 9 15.86 17.16 -24.06
C TRP A 9 16.84 16.13 -23.51
N LEU A 10 17.95 15.89 -24.20
CA LEU A 10 18.97 14.94 -23.79
C LEU A 10 19.69 15.41 -22.52
N GLU A 11 19.96 16.72 -22.42
CA GLU A 11 20.46 17.35 -21.19
C GLU A 11 19.47 17.21 -20.03
N ALA A 12 18.18 17.47 -20.26
CA ALA A 12 17.15 17.30 -19.23
C ALA A 12 17.03 15.83 -18.76
N MET A 13 17.22 14.86 -19.67
CA MET A 13 17.23 13.43 -19.32
C MET A 13 18.45 13.06 -18.48
N LYS A 14 19.64 13.54 -18.84
CA LYS A 14 20.87 13.34 -18.06
C LYS A 14 20.72 13.92 -16.65
N SER A 15 20.24 15.16 -16.55
CA SER A 15 20.00 15.83 -15.26
C SER A 15 19.05 15.03 -14.36
N GLU A 16 17.96 14.48 -14.92
CA GLU A 16 17.04 13.62 -14.16
C GLU A 16 17.73 12.31 -13.71
N MET A 17 18.48 11.64 -14.59
CA MET A 17 19.21 10.40 -14.25
C MET A 17 20.25 10.63 -13.15
N ASP A 18 21.01 11.72 -13.26
CA ASP A 18 22.03 12.11 -12.28
C ASP A 18 21.37 12.42 -10.93
N SER A 19 20.24 13.12 -10.93
CA SER A 19 19.45 13.38 -9.72
C SER A 19 18.92 12.10 -9.07
N MET A 20 18.48 11.11 -9.86
CA MET A 20 18.08 9.81 -9.31
C MET A 20 19.26 9.05 -8.71
N GLY A 21 20.44 9.15 -9.32
CA GLY A 21 21.69 8.58 -8.80
C GLY A 21 22.12 9.23 -7.49
N SER A 22 22.14 10.57 -7.42
CA SER A 22 22.55 11.31 -6.22
C SER A 22 21.62 11.07 -5.03
N ASN A 23 20.33 10.91 -5.30
CA ASN A 23 19.30 10.64 -4.28
C ASN A 23 19.15 9.14 -3.95
N GLN A 24 19.99 8.27 -4.54
CA GLN A 24 19.93 6.81 -4.35
C GLN A 24 18.52 6.23 -4.53
N VAL A 25 17.78 6.75 -5.52
CA VAL A 25 16.35 6.43 -5.71
C VAL A 25 16.15 4.97 -6.12
N TRP A 26 17.13 4.36 -6.79
CA TRP A 26 17.05 3.00 -7.30
C TRP A 26 18.38 2.25 -7.17
N THR A 27 18.30 0.93 -7.16
CA THR A 27 19.44 0.01 -7.31
C THR A 27 19.13 -0.91 -8.48
N LEU A 28 20.07 -1.06 -9.41
CA LEU A 28 19.90 -1.99 -10.51
C LEU A 28 19.94 -3.43 -9.97
N VAL A 29 18.88 -4.18 -10.23
CA VAL A 29 18.76 -5.58 -9.82
C VAL A 29 18.25 -6.41 -10.98
N ASP A 30 18.66 -7.67 -11.03
CA ASP A 30 18.11 -8.62 -11.99
C ASP A 30 16.62 -8.87 -11.69
N PRO A 31 15.76 -8.98 -12.72
CA PRO A 31 14.37 -9.28 -12.51
C PRO A 31 14.20 -10.68 -11.90
N PRO A 32 13.44 -10.84 -10.81
CA PRO A 32 13.18 -12.15 -10.21
C PRO A 32 12.51 -13.11 -11.20
N LYS A 33 12.78 -14.41 -11.09
CA LYS A 33 12.22 -15.44 -11.97
C LYS A 33 10.69 -15.35 -12.01
N GLY A 34 10.13 -15.24 -13.22
CA GLY A 34 8.68 -15.21 -13.46
C GLY A 34 8.03 -13.82 -13.33
N VAL A 35 8.76 -12.78 -12.93
CA VAL A 35 8.24 -11.41 -12.86
C VAL A 35 8.39 -10.73 -14.23
N ARG A 36 7.32 -10.06 -14.70
CA ARG A 36 7.39 -9.16 -15.85
C ARG A 36 7.64 -7.74 -15.34
N PRO A 37 8.83 -7.16 -15.57
CA PRO A 37 9.14 -5.81 -15.11
C PRO A 37 8.18 -4.79 -15.71
N VAL A 38 7.82 -3.78 -14.93
CA VAL A 38 7.06 -2.64 -15.44
C VAL A 38 8.00 -1.82 -16.33
N GLY A 39 7.67 -1.73 -17.62
CA GLY A 39 8.45 -0.88 -18.52
C GLY A 39 8.38 0.59 -18.10
N CYS A 40 9.38 1.38 -18.46
CA CYS A 40 9.37 2.83 -18.27
C CYS A 40 9.23 3.57 -19.61
N LYS A 41 8.89 4.87 -19.54
CA LYS A 41 8.96 5.79 -20.68
C LYS A 41 9.40 7.16 -20.21
N TRP A 42 9.94 7.95 -21.13
CA TRP A 42 10.21 9.35 -20.89
C TRP A 42 8.96 10.20 -21.15
N VAL A 43 8.70 11.15 -20.26
CA VAL A 43 7.69 12.19 -20.42
C VAL A 43 8.40 13.53 -20.48
N TYR A 44 8.16 14.25 -21.56
CA TYR A 44 8.79 15.53 -21.87
C TYR A 44 7.79 16.67 -21.63
N LYS A 45 8.24 17.74 -20.97
CA LYS A 45 7.43 18.94 -20.73
C LYS A 45 8.29 20.19 -20.91
N ARG A 46 7.86 21.09 -21.80
CA ARG A 46 8.38 22.45 -21.88
C ARG A 46 7.68 23.29 -20.80
N LYS A 47 8.47 24.01 -20.01
CA LYS A 47 7.95 25.04 -19.11
C LYS A 47 8.03 26.36 -19.84
N LEU A 48 6.89 27.05 -19.89
CA LEU A 48 6.78 28.39 -20.44
C LEU A 48 6.91 29.41 -19.31
N GLY A 49 7.56 30.53 -19.57
CA GLY A 49 7.61 31.70 -18.72
C GLY A 49 6.28 32.46 -18.75
N ALA A 50 6.20 33.54 -17.96
CA ALA A 50 5.02 34.42 -17.93
C ALA A 50 4.78 35.16 -19.27
N ASP A 51 5.84 35.29 -20.05
CA ASP A 51 5.92 35.85 -21.41
C ASP A 51 5.55 34.84 -22.51
N GLY A 52 5.36 33.56 -22.18
CA GLY A 52 5.09 32.49 -23.14
C GLY A 52 6.34 31.86 -23.75
N GLU A 53 7.54 32.32 -23.40
CA GLU A 53 8.80 31.77 -23.90
C GLU A 53 9.22 30.50 -23.15
N VAL A 54 9.93 29.60 -23.82
CA VAL A 54 10.37 28.34 -23.18
C VAL A 54 11.51 28.63 -22.22
N THR A 55 11.24 28.51 -20.91
CA THR A 55 12.21 28.78 -19.85
C THR A 55 12.96 27.54 -19.40
N ALA A 56 12.36 26.35 -19.52
CA ALA A 56 13.03 25.09 -19.15
C ALA A 56 12.45 23.88 -19.86
N PHE A 57 13.32 22.89 -20.10
CA PHE A 57 12.96 21.57 -20.57
C PHE A 57 12.97 20.61 -19.39
N LYS A 58 11.90 19.84 -19.21
CA LYS A 58 11.82 18.80 -18.18
C LYS A 58 11.58 17.45 -18.82
N ALA A 59 12.49 16.52 -18.60
CA ALA A 59 12.31 15.11 -18.90
C ALA A 59 12.10 14.35 -17.59
N ARG A 60 11.12 13.46 -17.55
CA ARG A 60 10.87 12.58 -16.39
C ARG A 60 10.79 11.15 -16.84
N LEU A 61 11.51 10.26 -16.16
CA LEU A 61 11.36 8.83 -16.36
C LEU A 61 10.18 8.34 -15.53
N VAL A 62 9.14 7.82 -16.19
CA VAL A 62 7.93 7.35 -15.51
C VAL A 62 7.71 5.87 -15.80
N ALA A 63 7.26 5.13 -14.79
CA ALA A 63 6.80 3.76 -14.96
C ALA A 63 5.52 3.73 -15.80
N LYS A 64 5.40 2.72 -16.67
CA LYS A 64 4.17 2.43 -17.44
C LYS A 64 3.17 1.70 -16.54
N GLY A 65 2.78 2.32 -15.41
CA GLY A 65 1.94 1.68 -14.39
C GLY A 65 0.60 1.12 -14.90
N TYR A 66 0.09 1.59 -16.04
CA TYR A 66 -1.08 1.01 -16.73
C TYR A 66 -0.88 -0.44 -17.20
N THR A 67 0.36 -0.94 -17.25
CA THR A 67 0.63 -2.35 -17.55
C THR A 67 0.45 -3.25 -16.33
N GLN A 68 0.32 -2.68 -15.14
CA GLN A 68 0.06 -3.41 -13.90
C GLN A 68 -1.44 -3.60 -13.69
N ARG A 69 -1.83 -4.79 -13.23
CA ARG A 69 -3.21 -5.16 -12.91
C ARG A 69 -3.42 -5.09 -11.39
N PRO A 70 -4.33 -4.24 -10.88
CA PRO A 70 -4.70 -4.23 -9.47
C PRO A 70 -5.13 -5.63 -9.00
N GLY A 71 -4.68 -6.05 -7.82
CA GLY A 71 -4.97 -7.37 -7.25
C GLY A 71 -4.14 -8.53 -7.81
N ASN A 72 -3.39 -8.33 -8.90
CA ASN A 72 -2.44 -9.32 -9.42
C ASN A 72 -0.99 -8.84 -9.28
N ASP A 73 -0.72 -7.60 -9.69
CA ASP A 73 0.64 -7.06 -9.75
C ASP A 73 0.93 -6.08 -8.59
N TYR A 74 -0.11 -5.47 -8.01
CA TYR A 74 0.00 -4.61 -6.83
C TYR A 74 -1.37 -4.41 -6.15
N ASP A 75 -1.32 -4.07 -4.86
CA ASP A 75 -2.47 -3.53 -4.11
C ASP A 75 -2.14 -2.07 -3.75
N PRO A 76 -2.98 -1.09 -4.10
CA PRO A 76 -2.71 0.33 -3.88
C PRO A 76 -2.56 0.70 -2.39
N CYS A 77 -3.05 -0.16 -1.50
CA CYS A 77 -3.06 0.05 -0.07
C CYS A 77 -1.95 -0.73 0.65
N VAL A 78 -1.13 -1.51 -0.05
CA VAL A 78 -0.06 -2.33 0.55
C VAL A 78 1.30 -1.89 0.04
N TYR A 79 2.13 -1.42 0.96
CA TYR A 79 3.51 -1.02 0.73
C TYR A 79 4.45 -2.03 1.35
N LYS A 80 5.56 -2.34 0.67
CA LYS A 80 6.56 -3.29 1.12
C LYS A 80 7.95 -2.65 1.12
N LYS A 81 8.68 -2.79 2.22
CA LYS A 81 10.10 -2.45 2.32
C LYS A 81 10.89 -3.73 2.60
N ILE A 82 11.91 -3.98 1.79
CA ILE A 82 12.83 -5.12 1.94
C ILE A 82 14.23 -4.54 2.13
N SER A 83 14.90 -4.92 3.21
CA SER A 83 16.30 -4.58 3.46
C SER A 83 17.02 -5.84 3.92
N GLY A 84 17.70 -6.53 2.99
CA GLY A 84 18.31 -7.84 3.25
C GLY A 84 17.27 -8.87 3.70
N SER A 85 17.44 -9.42 4.91
CA SER A 85 16.50 -10.36 5.54
C SER A 85 15.30 -9.69 6.22
N SER A 86 15.31 -8.37 6.39
CA SER A 86 14.23 -7.62 7.03
C SER A 86 13.15 -7.28 6.01
N VAL A 87 11.92 -7.70 6.31
CA VAL A 87 10.74 -7.46 5.48
C VAL A 87 9.70 -6.74 6.34
N LEU A 88 9.20 -5.63 5.80
CA LEU A 88 8.14 -4.85 6.40
C LEU A 88 7.03 -4.61 5.38
N TYR A 89 5.80 -4.81 5.84
CA TYR A 89 4.58 -4.48 5.14
C TYR A 89 3.87 -3.35 5.90
N LEU A 90 3.45 -2.34 5.16
CA LEU A 90 2.62 -1.25 5.64
C LEU A 90 1.32 -1.31 4.85
N VAL A 91 0.21 -1.52 5.56
CA VAL A 91 -1.13 -1.58 4.99
C VAL A 91 -1.88 -0.33 5.42
N LEU A 92 -2.37 0.44 4.45
CA LEU A 92 -3.16 1.64 4.67
C LEU A 92 -4.64 1.34 4.43
N TYR A 93 -5.49 1.77 5.35
CA TYR A 93 -6.92 1.84 5.12
C TYR A 93 -7.50 3.12 5.72
N ILE A 94 -7.77 4.11 4.87
CA ILE A 94 -8.33 5.41 5.25
C ILE A 94 -7.49 6.05 6.38
N ASN A 95 -7.94 5.94 7.63
CA ASN A 95 -7.31 6.53 8.81
C ASN A 95 -6.43 5.53 9.58
N ASP A 96 -6.50 4.24 9.25
CA ASP A 96 -5.81 3.17 9.95
C ASP A 96 -4.55 2.75 9.18
N ILE A 97 -3.43 2.65 9.90
CA ILE A 97 -2.16 2.13 9.38
C ILE A 97 -1.83 0.85 10.14
N LEU A 98 -1.62 -0.25 9.41
CA LEU A 98 -1.14 -1.50 9.97
C LEU A 98 0.28 -1.77 9.51
N LEU A 99 1.19 -1.87 10.49
CA LEU A 99 2.58 -2.26 10.26
C LEU A 99 2.78 -3.73 10.64
N ILE A 100 3.40 -4.49 9.74
CA ILE A 100 3.74 -5.91 9.93
C ILE A 100 5.20 -6.07 9.52
N GLY A 101 6.06 -6.56 10.40
CA GLY A 101 7.45 -6.79 10.07
C GLY A 101 8.06 -7.90 10.93
N ASN A 102 9.19 -8.44 10.46
CA ASN A 102 10.00 -9.40 11.23
C ASN A 102 11.06 -8.73 12.09
N ASP A 103 11.42 -7.49 11.79
CA ASP A 103 12.45 -6.73 12.49
C ASP A 103 11.82 -5.58 13.29
N ALA A 104 11.94 -5.67 14.62
CA ALA A 104 11.39 -4.69 15.55
C ALA A 104 12.08 -3.32 15.45
N LYS A 105 13.37 -3.29 15.09
CA LYS A 105 14.11 -2.03 14.94
C LYS A 105 13.62 -1.26 13.72
N MET A 106 13.50 -1.95 12.59
CA MET A 106 12.94 -1.39 11.36
C MET A 106 11.50 -0.87 11.55
N LEU A 107 10.69 -1.58 12.35
CA LEU A 107 9.35 -1.13 12.71
C LEU A 107 9.39 0.16 13.55
N GLY A 108 10.31 0.25 14.52
CA GLY A 108 10.51 1.44 15.34
C GLY A 108 10.90 2.66 14.52
N ASP A 109 11.92 2.53 13.67
CA ASP A 109 12.41 3.63 12.81
C ASP A 109 11.28 4.18 11.91
N ILE A 110 10.44 3.30 11.35
CA ILE A 110 9.32 3.72 10.50
C ILE A 110 8.19 4.36 11.31
N LYS A 111 7.91 3.86 12.52
CA LYS A 111 6.91 4.49 13.41
C LYS A 111 7.30 5.91 13.80
N GLU A 112 8.57 6.13 14.14
CA GLU A 112 9.09 7.46 14.47
C GLU A 112 9.05 8.39 13.26
N TRP A 113 9.47 7.89 12.10
CA TRP A 113 9.43 8.65 10.85
C TRP A 113 7.99 9.04 10.48
N LEU A 114 7.03 8.12 10.56
CA LEU A 114 5.62 8.40 10.28
C LEU A 114 5.04 9.41 11.28
N SER A 115 5.38 9.30 12.56
CA SER A 115 4.92 10.23 13.61
C SER A 115 5.49 11.64 13.44
N THR A 116 6.63 11.77 12.77
CA THR A 116 7.22 13.07 12.44
C THR A 116 6.48 13.76 11.28
N GLN A 117 6.00 12.99 10.31
CA GLN A 117 5.34 13.52 9.10
C GLN A 117 3.82 13.67 9.27
N PHE A 118 3.20 12.83 10.10
CA PHE A 118 1.76 12.75 10.26
C PHE A 118 1.36 12.80 11.73
N SER A 119 0.26 13.50 12.03
CA SER A 119 -0.37 13.45 13.36
C SER A 119 -1.03 12.08 13.53
N MET A 120 -0.33 11.16 14.17
CA MET A 120 -0.80 9.78 14.38
C MET A 120 -0.69 9.37 15.85
N LYS A 121 -1.52 8.39 16.24
CA LYS A 121 -1.50 7.79 17.57
C LYS A 121 -1.01 6.35 17.47
N ASP A 122 0.08 6.02 18.15
CA ASP A 122 0.50 4.61 18.27
C ASP A 122 -0.47 3.87 19.20
N MET A 123 -1.08 2.81 18.67
CA MET A 123 -2.02 1.95 19.37
C MET A 123 -1.36 0.67 19.90
N SER A 124 -0.02 0.64 19.99
CA SER A 124 0.80 -0.49 20.43
C SER A 124 0.60 -1.73 19.53
N GLU A 125 0.65 -2.95 20.08
CA GLU A 125 0.38 -4.15 19.28
C GLU A 125 -1.04 -4.12 18.71
N ALA A 126 -1.17 -4.37 17.40
CA ALA A 126 -2.44 -4.31 16.70
C ALA A 126 -3.45 -5.33 17.26
N SER A 127 -4.43 -4.84 18.01
CA SER A 127 -5.50 -5.63 18.62
C SER A 127 -6.84 -5.48 17.90
N TYR A 128 -7.04 -4.38 17.17
CA TYR A 128 -8.21 -4.14 16.33
C TYR A 128 -7.79 -3.50 15.01
N ILE A 129 -8.46 -3.87 13.93
CA ILE A 129 -8.37 -3.25 12.62
C ILE A 129 -9.74 -3.31 11.93
N LEU A 130 -10.28 -2.19 11.45
CA LEU A 130 -11.60 -2.15 10.78
C LEU A 130 -12.74 -2.80 11.58
N GLY A 131 -12.69 -2.72 12.91
CA GLY A 131 -13.66 -3.39 13.79
C GLY A 131 -13.49 -4.91 13.91
N ILE A 132 -12.47 -5.49 13.28
CA ILE A 132 -12.02 -6.88 13.48
C ILE A 132 -11.04 -6.88 14.64
N LYS A 133 -11.36 -7.65 15.69
CA LYS A 133 -10.45 -7.94 16.78
C LYS A 133 -9.45 -9.00 16.33
N ILE A 134 -8.18 -8.72 16.56
CA ILE A 134 -7.07 -9.63 16.31
C ILE A 134 -6.68 -10.29 17.63
N TYR A 135 -6.71 -11.61 17.66
CA TYR A 135 -6.17 -12.42 18.74
C TYR A 135 -4.85 -13.06 18.29
N ARG A 136 -3.81 -12.94 19.09
CA ARG A 136 -2.50 -13.54 18.81
C ARG A 136 -2.06 -14.37 20.00
N ASP A 137 -1.82 -15.64 19.76
CA ASP A 137 -1.14 -16.52 20.70
C ASP A 137 0.19 -16.92 20.07
N ARG A 138 1.29 -16.35 20.56
CA ARG A 138 2.63 -16.60 20.00
C ARG A 138 3.17 -17.97 20.40
N PHE A 139 2.82 -18.47 21.58
CA PHE A 139 3.26 -19.79 22.05
C PHE A 139 2.64 -20.89 21.20
N ARG A 140 1.34 -20.79 20.90
CA ARG A 140 0.62 -21.72 20.03
C ARG A 140 0.73 -21.38 18.54
N ARG A 141 1.42 -20.28 18.19
CA ARG A 141 1.54 -19.74 16.82
C ARG A 141 0.18 -19.55 16.13
N MET A 142 -0.83 -19.15 16.90
CA MET A 142 -2.18 -18.93 16.39
C MET A 142 -2.46 -17.44 16.19
N LEU A 143 -3.04 -17.11 15.04
CA LEU A 143 -3.62 -15.82 14.74
C LEU A 143 -5.13 -16.02 14.54
N GLY A 144 -5.93 -15.48 15.45
CA GLY A 144 -7.38 -15.49 15.37
C GLY A 144 -7.91 -14.12 14.96
N LEU A 145 -8.99 -14.11 14.19
CA LEU A 145 -9.74 -12.89 13.85
C LEU A 145 -11.17 -13.08 14.35
N THR A 146 -11.73 -12.07 15.02
CA THR A 146 -13.11 -12.12 15.52
C THR A 146 -13.79 -10.78 15.40
N GLN A 147 -15.08 -10.80 15.09
CA GLN A 147 -15.96 -9.63 15.09
C GLN A 147 -17.08 -9.79 16.13
N SER A 148 -16.79 -10.43 17.27
CA SER A 148 -17.79 -10.68 18.32
C SER A 148 -18.57 -9.43 18.75
N SER A 149 -17.91 -8.28 18.84
CA SER A 149 -18.56 -7.01 19.19
C SER A 149 -19.57 -6.55 18.13
N TYR A 150 -19.30 -6.77 16.84
CA TYR A 150 -20.26 -6.48 15.78
C TYR A 150 -21.45 -7.45 15.84
N ILE A 151 -21.18 -8.74 16.04
CA ILE A 151 -22.23 -9.76 16.20
C ILE A 151 -23.16 -9.40 17.35
N GLU A 152 -22.62 -9.05 18.52
CA GLU A 152 -23.41 -8.62 19.68
C GLU A 152 -24.24 -7.36 19.39
N LYS A 153 -23.68 -6.37 18.69
CA LYS A 153 -24.42 -5.17 18.26
C LYS A 153 -25.59 -5.51 17.34
N VAL A 154 -25.38 -6.42 16.38
CA VAL A 154 -26.42 -6.90 15.47
C VAL A 154 -27.51 -7.64 16.26
N LEU A 155 -27.13 -8.56 17.14
CA LEU A 155 -28.09 -9.30 17.98
C LEU A 155 -28.94 -8.36 18.83
N LYS A 156 -28.33 -7.36 19.48
CA LYS A 156 -29.07 -6.35 20.24
C LYS A 156 -30.02 -5.52 19.37
N ARG A 157 -29.57 -5.09 18.18
CA ARG A 157 -30.37 -4.30 17.24
C ARG A 157 -31.65 -5.02 16.81
N PHE A 158 -31.58 -6.33 16.64
CA PHE A 158 -32.73 -7.16 16.24
C PHE A 158 -33.46 -7.83 17.42
N LYS A 159 -33.12 -7.49 18.67
CA LYS A 159 -33.70 -8.09 19.90
C LYS A 159 -33.53 -9.62 19.94
N MET A 160 -32.37 -10.09 19.48
CA MET A 160 -31.99 -11.50 19.40
C MET A 160 -30.88 -11.88 20.39
N ASP A 161 -30.53 -11.01 21.33
CA ASP A 161 -29.46 -11.19 22.32
C ASP A 161 -29.64 -12.44 23.21
N ASN A 162 -30.89 -12.83 23.48
CA ASN A 162 -31.23 -14.04 24.23
C ASN A 162 -31.60 -15.24 23.33
N SER A 163 -31.39 -15.14 22.02
CA SER A 163 -31.69 -16.26 21.11
C SER A 163 -30.74 -17.43 21.38
N LYS A 164 -31.27 -18.66 21.29
CA LYS A 164 -30.45 -19.87 21.43
C LYS A 164 -29.35 -19.86 20.36
N ARG A 165 -28.11 -20.13 20.77
CA ARG A 165 -26.99 -20.33 19.86
C ARG A 165 -27.26 -21.58 19.02
N GLY A 166 -27.67 -21.39 17.77
CA GLY A 166 -27.81 -22.47 16.81
C GLY A 166 -26.45 -22.83 16.20
N LEU A 167 -26.24 -24.11 15.90
CA LEU A 167 -25.21 -24.53 14.95
C LEU A 167 -25.69 -24.08 13.56
N LEU A 168 -25.22 -22.93 13.07
CA LEU A 168 -25.39 -22.60 11.66
C LEU A 168 -24.19 -23.16 10.90
N PRO A 169 -24.49 -23.89 9.82
CA PRO A 169 -24.68 -23.19 8.55
C PRO A 169 -26.11 -23.41 8.05
N MET A 170 -26.91 -22.34 7.96
CA MET A 170 -28.11 -22.41 7.13
C MET A 170 -27.67 -22.61 5.67
N ARG A 171 -28.17 -23.66 5.03
CA ARG A 171 -28.05 -23.83 3.58
C ARG A 171 -28.66 -22.61 2.87
N HIS A 172 -27.96 -22.11 1.86
CA HIS A 172 -28.48 -21.09 0.94
C HIS A 172 -29.76 -21.62 0.26
N GLY A 173 -30.81 -20.81 0.13
CA GLY A 173 -32.03 -21.15 -0.64
C GLY A 173 -33.27 -21.60 0.14
N VAL A 174 -33.31 -21.51 1.47
CA VAL A 174 -34.54 -21.81 2.22
C VAL A 174 -35.55 -20.66 2.05
N LYS A 175 -36.60 -20.89 1.26
CA LYS A 175 -37.77 -20.00 1.20
C LYS A 175 -38.61 -20.22 2.45
N LEU A 176 -38.64 -19.22 3.33
CA LEU A 176 -39.52 -19.20 4.49
C LEU A 176 -40.91 -18.70 4.04
N SER A 177 -41.93 -19.54 4.14
CA SER A 177 -43.33 -19.12 4.00
C SER A 177 -43.90 -18.73 5.36
N LYS A 178 -44.71 -17.66 5.38
CA LYS A 178 -45.47 -17.28 6.58
C LYS A 178 -46.53 -18.35 6.89
N LYS A 179 -46.75 -18.57 8.19
CA LYS A 179 -47.90 -19.31 8.70
C LYS A 179 -49.14 -18.44 8.65
#